data_AF-A0AAE3MAV9-F1
#
_entry.id   AF-A0AAE3MAV9-F1
#
_cell.length_a   1.000
_cell.length_b   1.000
_cell.length_c   1.000
_cell.angle_alpha   90.00
_cell.angle_beta   90.00
_cell.angle_gamma   90.00
#
_symmetry.space_group_name_H-M   'P 1'
#
loop_
_entity.id
_entity.type
_entity.pdbx_description
1 polymer ?
#
loop_
_entity_poly.entity_id
_entity_poly.type
_entity_poly.pdbx_seq_one_letter_code
_entity_poly.pdbx_strand_id
1 'polypeptide(L)'
;MKKSIVLILIIAYVISGCKTTPDSNKPTPSGAAGVMVIVMNDKVKNTEAGKKLWDMMVQPMIGLPQEEPMFDVSVIPFRALSDFMKTYRNLITVEVGEGVTEEGIKFYRGTWAKQQALVRIYAKTIESFEQMVVENELKLVGFFTKAERERLSKYYSKAFNQKLTDKVKNDWGFYMTVPRDFDLRKESDDFLWMSHETAKSSLGLLVYQFDYVGEGSFSKEYLLNKRDEILKEQVPGEHEGSYMTTEHIFPVNYQVIKTPHDTNTVVLRGLWKVQGDMMGGPFISMSHLDREKNKVIVTEGYSYNPEKPKKRNMVRQLEAILQSYNPEYDLKKKDKKK
;
A
#
# COMPACT_ATOMS: atom_id res chain seq x y z
N MET A 1 40.71 73.10 -5.81
CA MET A 1 41.32 71.96 -5.08
C MET A 1 40.51 71.83 -3.78
N LYS A 2 39.76 70.78 -3.45
CA LYS A 2 39.93 69.34 -3.61
C LYS A 2 38.60 68.69 -4.00
N LYS A 3 38.72 67.62 -4.79
CA LYS A 3 37.65 66.77 -5.31
C LYS A 3 37.05 65.94 -4.17
N SER A 4 35.73 66.00 -3.96
CA SER A 4 35.02 65.02 -3.14
C SER A 4 34.33 64.03 -4.08
N ILE A 5 34.89 62.83 -4.13
CA ILE A 5 34.43 61.70 -4.93
C ILE A 5 33.15 61.16 -4.28
N VAL A 6 32.04 61.24 -5.00
CA VAL A 6 30.78 60.59 -4.62
C VAL A 6 30.94 59.09 -4.93
N LEU A 7 31.18 58.30 -3.90
CA LEU A 7 31.23 56.84 -3.99
C LEU A 7 29.78 56.31 -4.00
N ILE A 8 29.25 56.05 -5.20
CA ILE A 8 27.97 55.37 -5.38
C ILE A 8 28.18 53.89 -5.00
N LEU A 9 27.80 53.54 -3.78
CA LEU A 9 27.65 52.15 -3.33
C LEU A 9 26.39 51.58 -3.99
N ILE A 10 26.55 50.98 -5.17
CA ILE A 10 25.55 50.11 -5.77
C ILE A 10 25.47 48.87 -4.87
N ILE A 11 24.54 48.89 -3.92
CA ILE A 11 24.09 47.68 -3.23
C ILE A 11 23.37 46.85 -4.29
N ALA A 12 24.10 45.92 -4.90
CA ALA A 12 23.53 44.84 -5.66
C ALA A 12 22.68 44.02 -4.68
N TYR A 13 21.37 44.27 -4.67
CA TYR A 13 20.40 43.41 -4.03
C TYR A 13 20.45 42.09 -4.81
N VAL A 14 21.31 41.18 -4.37
CA VAL A 14 21.25 39.77 -4.75
C VAL A 14 19.90 39.30 -4.22
N ILE A 15 18.90 39.35 -5.09
CA ILE A 15 17.66 38.61 -4.91
C ILE A 15 18.12 37.15 -4.89
N SER A 16 18.44 36.65 -3.70
CA SER A 16 18.54 35.22 -3.45
C SER A 16 17.18 34.68 -3.82
N GLY A 17 17.08 34.17 -5.04
CA GLY A 17 15.99 33.34 -5.47
C GLY A 17 15.89 32.22 -4.44
N CYS A 18 14.89 32.36 -3.56
CA CYS A 18 14.52 31.31 -2.66
C CYS A 18 14.18 30.13 -3.56
N LYS A 19 15.09 29.16 -3.64
CA LYS A 19 14.78 27.83 -4.17
C LYS A 19 13.66 27.34 -3.27
N THR A 20 12.42 27.52 -3.71
CA THR A 20 11.24 27.01 -3.05
C THR A 20 11.46 25.51 -2.91
N THR A 21 11.70 25.09 -1.67
CA THR A 21 11.72 23.68 -1.33
C THR A 21 10.35 23.12 -1.71
N PRO A 22 10.27 22.06 -2.53
CA PRO A 22 9.00 21.40 -2.74
C PRO A 22 8.55 20.81 -1.39
N ASP A 23 7.32 21.12 -0.99
CA ASP A 23 6.55 20.44 0.08
C ASP A 23 6.81 20.74 1.58
N SER A 24 7.63 21.70 2.01
CA SER A 24 7.83 21.91 3.47
C SER A 24 6.59 22.49 4.20
N ASN A 25 5.88 23.45 3.59
CA ASN A 25 4.79 24.21 4.24
C ASN A 25 3.39 23.59 4.17
N LYS A 26 3.20 22.47 3.47
CA LYS A 26 1.86 21.83 3.37
C LYS A 26 1.55 20.98 4.62
N PRO A 27 0.29 20.94 5.07
CA PRO A 27 -0.11 20.09 6.19
C PRO A 27 -0.06 18.61 5.82
N THR A 28 -0.14 17.73 6.83
CA THR A 28 -0.42 16.31 6.63
C THR A 28 -1.88 16.15 6.16
N PRO A 29 -2.20 15.19 5.26
CA PRO A 29 -3.57 14.97 4.83
C PRO A 29 -4.50 14.57 5.97
N SER A 30 -5.75 14.99 5.86
CA SER A 30 -6.84 14.60 6.77
C SER A 30 -7.60 13.36 6.25
N GLY A 31 -8.61 12.92 7.01
CA GLY A 31 -9.39 11.69 6.76
C GLY A 31 -8.70 10.43 7.31
N ALA A 32 -9.43 9.33 7.49
CA ALA A 32 -8.92 8.02 7.94
C ALA A 32 -8.46 7.11 6.78
N ALA A 33 -7.71 6.04 7.05
CA ALA A 33 -7.16 5.16 6.01
C ALA A 33 -8.28 4.48 5.22
N GLY A 34 -8.18 4.54 3.90
CA GLY A 34 -9.21 4.11 2.96
C GLY A 34 -10.36 5.11 2.76
N VAL A 35 -10.42 6.25 3.46
CA VAL A 35 -11.47 7.25 3.21
C VAL A 35 -11.21 7.99 1.90
N MET A 36 -12.27 8.18 1.11
CA MET A 36 -12.28 8.93 -0.13
C MET A 36 -13.49 9.86 -0.19
N VAL A 37 -13.27 11.07 -0.72
CA VAL A 37 -14.36 12.00 -1.02
C VAL A 37 -14.44 12.20 -2.52
N ILE A 38 -15.64 12.07 -3.07
CA ILE A 38 -15.94 12.44 -4.45
C ILE A 38 -16.81 13.69 -4.42
N VAL A 39 -16.39 14.73 -5.11
CA VAL A 39 -17.08 16.01 -5.19
C VAL A 39 -17.71 16.12 -6.57
N MET A 40 -19.04 16.07 -6.63
CA MET A 40 -19.79 16.22 -7.88
C MET A 40 -21.19 16.75 -7.59
N ASN A 41 -21.78 17.46 -8.55
CA ASN A 41 -23.14 17.98 -8.41
C ASN A 41 -24.18 16.85 -8.43
N ASP A 42 -25.32 17.05 -7.76
CA ASP A 42 -26.39 16.04 -7.65
C ASP A 42 -26.91 15.57 -9.03
N LYS A 43 -26.91 16.46 -10.02
CA LYS A 43 -27.26 16.12 -11.42
C LYS A 43 -26.34 15.07 -12.04
N VAL A 44 -25.05 15.06 -11.68
CA VAL A 44 -24.06 14.07 -12.15
C VAL A 44 -24.09 12.83 -11.26
N LYS A 45 -24.20 13.02 -9.95
CA LYS A 45 -24.27 11.93 -8.96
C LYS A 45 -25.41 10.95 -9.26
N ASN A 46 -26.56 11.47 -9.70
CA ASN A 46 -27.76 10.67 -9.95
C ASN A 46 -27.79 10.03 -11.34
N THR A 47 -26.72 10.13 -12.15
CA THR A 47 -26.61 9.42 -13.44
C THR A 47 -25.89 8.08 -13.27
N GLU A 48 -26.05 7.20 -14.25
CA GLU A 48 -25.29 5.94 -14.33
C GLU A 48 -23.77 6.17 -14.37
N ALA A 49 -23.31 7.25 -15.01
CA ALA A 49 -21.90 7.62 -15.03
C ALA A 49 -21.37 7.98 -13.63
N GLY A 50 -22.15 8.74 -12.84
CA GLY A 50 -21.80 9.08 -11.46
C GLY A 50 -21.74 7.85 -10.57
N LYS A 51 -22.72 6.94 -10.74
CA LYS A 51 -22.75 5.65 -10.05
C LYS A 51 -21.56 4.76 -10.43
N LYS A 52 -21.21 4.65 -11.70
CA LYS A 52 -20.04 3.89 -12.18
C LYS A 52 -18.74 4.35 -11.52
N LEU A 53 -18.50 5.66 -11.44
CA LEU A 53 -17.32 6.18 -10.75
C LEU A 53 -17.30 5.77 -9.26
N TRP A 54 -18.46 5.80 -8.59
CA TRP A 54 -18.56 5.34 -7.20
C TRP A 54 -18.30 3.83 -7.09
N ASP A 55 -18.97 3.01 -7.90
CA ASP A 55 -18.85 1.55 -7.94
C ASP A 55 -17.39 1.13 -8.14
N MET A 56 -16.65 1.78 -9.04
CA MET A 56 -15.21 1.54 -9.26
C MET A 56 -14.36 1.75 -8.00
N MET A 57 -14.69 2.75 -7.18
CA MET A 57 -13.92 3.06 -5.97
C MET A 57 -14.31 2.19 -4.77
N VAL A 58 -15.52 1.62 -4.77
CA VAL A 58 -16.01 0.74 -3.69
C VAL A 58 -15.94 -0.75 -4.02
N GLN A 59 -15.29 -1.14 -5.12
CA GLN A 59 -15.04 -2.54 -5.46
C GLN A 59 -14.53 -3.33 -4.24
N PRO A 60 -14.96 -4.60 -4.05
CA PRO A 60 -14.53 -5.38 -2.90
C PRO A 60 -13.02 -5.63 -2.92
N MET A 61 -12.37 -5.51 -1.77
CA MET A 61 -10.98 -5.94 -1.64
C MET A 61 -10.90 -7.46 -1.67
N ILE A 62 -10.13 -7.97 -2.64
CA ILE A 62 -9.90 -9.41 -2.83
C ILE A 62 -9.15 -10.00 -1.62
N GLY A 63 -9.55 -11.21 -1.23
CA GLY A 63 -8.84 -12.02 -0.23
C GLY A 63 -9.23 -11.68 1.21
N LEU A 64 -10.42 -11.11 1.44
CA LEU A 64 -10.98 -10.89 2.77
C LEU A 64 -12.10 -11.90 3.07
N PRO A 65 -12.29 -12.30 4.35
CA PRO A 65 -13.34 -13.24 4.73
C PRO A 65 -14.74 -12.62 4.66
N GLN A 66 -14.82 -11.30 4.86
CA GLN A 66 -16.02 -10.50 4.70
C GLN A 66 -15.69 -9.41 3.69
N GLU A 67 -16.60 -9.16 2.75
CA GLU A 67 -16.40 -8.14 1.74
C GLU A 67 -16.26 -6.75 2.38
N GLU A 68 -15.18 -6.06 2.06
CA GLU A 68 -14.96 -4.67 2.45
C GLU A 68 -14.59 -3.87 1.19
N PRO A 69 -15.17 -2.68 0.98
CA PRO A 69 -14.91 -1.87 -0.21
C PRO A 69 -13.47 -1.37 -0.22
N MET A 70 -12.86 -1.19 -1.39
CA MET A 70 -11.50 -0.64 -1.49
C MET A 70 -11.39 0.75 -0.85
N PHE A 71 -12.41 1.59 -0.97
CA PHE A 71 -12.46 2.88 -0.30
C PHE A 71 -13.79 3.10 0.41
N ASP A 72 -13.76 3.79 1.55
CA ASP A 72 -14.94 4.30 2.23
C ASP A 72 -15.29 5.64 1.57
N VAL A 73 -16.18 5.59 0.57
CA VAL A 73 -16.46 6.72 -0.31
C VAL A 73 -17.64 7.56 0.20
N SER A 74 -17.42 8.86 0.34
CA SER A 74 -18.49 9.84 0.54
C SER A 74 -18.62 10.75 -0.70
N VAL A 75 -19.85 10.98 -1.16
CA VAL A 75 -20.13 11.84 -2.32
C VAL A 75 -20.83 13.11 -1.86
N ILE A 76 -20.22 14.27 -2.13
CA ILE A 76 -20.71 15.59 -1.70
C ILE A 76 -20.81 16.57 -2.89
N PRO A 77 -21.73 17.55 -2.84
CA PRO A 77 -21.75 18.63 -3.82
C PRO A 77 -20.62 19.65 -3.54
N PHE A 78 -20.21 20.43 -4.55
CA PHE A 78 -19.16 21.45 -4.40
C PHE A 78 -19.44 22.47 -3.29
N ARG A 79 -20.71 22.85 -3.09
CA ARG A 79 -21.12 23.75 -2.00
C ARG A 79 -20.81 23.23 -0.59
N ALA A 80 -20.63 21.92 -0.44
CA ALA A 80 -20.28 21.28 0.83
C ALA A 80 -18.77 21.03 0.98
N LEU A 81 -17.96 21.30 -0.05
CA LEU A 81 -16.51 21.12 -0.02
C LEU A 81 -15.83 22.24 0.79
N SER A 82 -15.64 22.00 2.08
CA SER A 82 -14.89 22.91 2.96
C SER A 82 -13.38 22.87 2.71
N ASP A 83 -12.65 23.88 3.18
CA ASP A 83 -11.18 23.90 3.11
C ASP A 83 -10.53 22.74 3.87
N PHE A 84 -11.13 22.29 4.97
CA PHE A 84 -10.68 21.08 5.65
C PHE A 84 -10.83 19.84 4.77
N MET A 85 -11.98 19.67 4.09
CA MET A 85 -12.21 18.54 3.18
C MET A 85 -11.26 18.54 1.98
N LYS A 86 -10.84 19.72 1.50
CA LYS A 86 -9.80 19.83 0.48
C LYS A 86 -8.48 19.20 0.91
N THR A 87 -8.21 18.98 2.20
CA THR A 87 -6.98 18.33 2.67
C THR A 87 -7.09 16.80 2.78
N TYR A 88 -8.24 16.20 2.44
CA TYR A 88 -8.42 14.75 2.54
C TYR A 88 -7.42 13.99 1.69
N ARG A 89 -6.91 12.89 2.23
CA ARG A 89 -5.89 12.02 1.62
C ARG A 89 -6.23 11.52 0.21
N ASN A 90 -7.50 11.30 -0.11
CA ASN A 90 -8.01 10.87 -1.42
C ASN A 90 -9.23 11.73 -1.80
N LEU A 91 -9.12 12.48 -2.90
CA LEU A 91 -10.17 13.35 -3.39
C LEU A 91 -10.37 13.17 -4.90
N ILE A 92 -11.61 13.08 -5.35
CA ILE A 92 -11.99 13.22 -6.75
C ILE A 92 -12.91 14.43 -6.88
N THR A 93 -12.69 15.30 -7.87
CA THR A 93 -13.64 16.36 -8.22
C THR A 93 -14.11 16.17 -9.65
N VAL A 94 -15.41 16.24 -9.88
CA VAL A 94 -16.03 16.02 -11.20
C VAL A 94 -16.84 17.24 -11.59
N GLU A 95 -16.47 17.86 -12.71
CA GLU A 95 -17.18 18.99 -13.30
C GLU A 95 -17.71 18.57 -14.67
N VAL A 96 -19.04 18.55 -14.81
CA VAL A 96 -19.72 18.23 -16.07
C VAL A 96 -20.62 19.38 -16.50
N GLY A 97 -20.47 19.84 -17.74
CA GLY A 97 -21.39 20.78 -18.37
C GLY A 97 -20.77 21.62 -19.49
N GLU A 98 -21.61 22.38 -20.18
CA GLU A 98 -21.23 23.17 -21.37
C GLU A 98 -20.14 24.23 -21.11
N GLY A 99 -19.98 24.67 -19.86
CA GLY A 99 -18.93 25.60 -19.46
C GLY A 99 -17.52 25.00 -19.39
N VAL A 100 -17.38 23.67 -19.53
CA VAL A 100 -16.08 23.00 -19.55
C VAL A 100 -15.41 23.23 -20.91
N THR A 101 -14.29 23.96 -20.91
CA THR A 101 -13.55 24.29 -22.13
C THR A 101 -12.63 23.18 -22.60
N GLU A 102 -12.01 22.45 -21.67
CA GLU A 102 -11.09 21.33 -21.91
C GLU A 102 -11.56 20.09 -21.15
N GLU A 103 -11.76 18.98 -21.86
CA GLU A 103 -12.11 17.69 -21.27
C GLU A 103 -10.87 16.90 -20.88
N GLY A 104 -10.99 16.07 -19.84
CA GLY A 104 -9.93 15.13 -19.47
C GLY A 104 -9.86 14.83 -17.99
N ILE A 105 -8.95 13.92 -17.66
CA ILE A 105 -8.64 13.50 -16.29
C ILE A 105 -7.24 14.00 -15.92
N LYS A 106 -7.17 14.82 -14.87
CA LYS A 106 -5.93 15.39 -14.34
C LYS A 106 -5.62 14.78 -12.97
N PHE A 107 -4.41 14.23 -12.83
CA PHE A 107 -3.94 13.56 -11.62
C PHE A 107 -2.93 14.46 -10.89
N TYR A 108 -3.15 14.69 -9.60
CA TYR A 108 -2.32 15.57 -8.79
C TYR A 108 -1.88 14.90 -7.50
N ARG A 109 -0.63 15.16 -7.13
CA ARG A 109 -0.10 14.80 -5.82
C ARG A 109 0.24 16.04 -5.03
N GLY A 110 -0.15 16.04 -3.77
CA GLY A 110 0.29 17.09 -2.86
C GLY A 110 -0.38 18.45 -3.07
N THR A 111 -1.60 18.53 -3.61
CA THR A 111 -2.22 19.83 -3.96
C THR A 111 -2.43 20.73 -2.74
N TRP A 112 -3.18 20.24 -1.75
CA TRP A 112 -3.48 20.99 -0.52
C TRP A 112 -2.80 20.39 0.72
N ALA A 113 -2.40 19.12 0.68
CA ALA A 113 -1.72 18.43 1.77
C ALA A 113 -0.64 17.47 1.26
N LYS A 114 0.42 17.24 2.04
CA LYS A 114 1.57 16.37 1.68
C LYS A 114 1.10 14.98 1.29
N GLN A 115 1.55 14.44 0.15
CA GLN A 115 1.15 13.09 -0.30
C GLN A 115 -0.36 12.89 -0.48
N GLN A 116 -1.15 13.96 -0.61
CA GLN A 116 -2.54 13.86 -1.04
C GLN A 116 -2.63 13.30 -2.46
N ALA A 117 -3.63 12.47 -2.72
CA ALA A 117 -4.03 12.05 -4.06
C ALA A 117 -5.30 12.79 -4.47
N LEU A 118 -5.23 13.54 -5.57
CA LEU A 118 -6.34 14.27 -6.13
C LEU A 118 -6.51 13.91 -7.61
N VAL A 119 -7.72 13.56 -8.00
CA VAL A 119 -8.11 13.47 -9.41
C VAL A 119 -9.15 14.54 -9.70
N ARG A 120 -8.98 15.26 -10.82
CA ARG A 120 -9.99 16.15 -11.35
C ARG A 120 -10.46 15.64 -12.70
N ILE A 121 -11.76 15.51 -12.87
CA ILE A 121 -12.40 15.05 -14.10
C ILE A 121 -13.25 16.20 -14.64
N TYR A 122 -12.99 16.57 -15.88
CA TYR A 122 -13.69 17.64 -16.59
C TYR A 122 -14.34 17.06 -17.84
N ALA A 123 -15.65 17.21 -18.00
CA ALA A 123 -16.41 16.70 -19.13
C ALA A 123 -17.45 17.72 -19.62
N LYS A 124 -17.69 17.77 -20.92
CA LYS A 124 -18.74 18.62 -21.51
C LYS A 124 -20.11 17.98 -21.36
N THR A 125 -20.19 16.64 -21.45
CA THR A 125 -21.45 15.89 -21.36
C THR A 125 -21.34 14.70 -20.40
N ILE A 126 -22.47 14.08 -20.08
CA ILE A 126 -22.50 12.89 -19.21
C ILE A 126 -21.89 11.69 -19.94
N GLU A 127 -22.08 11.60 -21.25
CA GLU A 127 -21.56 10.53 -22.11
C GLU A 127 -20.03 10.58 -22.16
N SER A 128 -19.44 11.76 -22.35
CA SER A 128 -17.97 11.89 -22.35
C SER A 128 -17.37 11.63 -20.97
N PHE A 129 -18.07 12.04 -19.90
CA PHE A 129 -17.70 11.68 -18.53
C PHE A 129 -17.69 10.17 -18.32
N GLU A 130 -18.75 9.46 -18.73
CA GLU A 130 -18.84 8.00 -18.60
C GLU A 130 -17.70 7.31 -19.34
N GLN A 131 -17.46 7.70 -20.60
CA GLN A 131 -16.39 7.14 -21.42
C GLN A 131 -15.03 7.30 -20.73
N MET A 132 -14.72 8.50 -20.24
CA MET A 132 -13.46 8.77 -19.53
C MET A 132 -13.30 7.91 -18.27
N VAL A 133 -14.38 7.72 -17.50
CA VAL A 133 -14.36 6.91 -16.28
C VAL A 133 -14.10 5.43 -16.59
N VAL A 134 -14.81 4.87 -17.58
CA VAL A 134 -14.67 3.46 -18.00
C VAL A 134 -13.30 3.19 -18.59
N GLU A 135 -12.81 4.02 -19.51
CA GLU A 135 -11.51 3.83 -20.14
C GLU A 135 -10.32 3.97 -19.18
N ASN A 136 -10.52 4.64 -18.03
CA ASN A 136 -9.45 4.93 -17.07
C ASN A 136 -9.61 4.22 -15.72
N GLU A 137 -10.51 3.25 -15.58
CA GLU A 137 -10.78 2.56 -14.32
C GLU A 137 -9.50 2.08 -13.60
N LEU A 138 -8.68 1.28 -14.29
CA LEU A 138 -7.43 0.74 -13.74
C LEU A 138 -6.47 1.85 -13.29
N LYS A 139 -6.40 2.95 -14.04
CA LYS A 139 -5.51 4.09 -13.73
C LYS A 139 -6.03 4.88 -12.53
N LEU A 140 -7.34 5.09 -12.42
CA LEU A 140 -7.97 5.78 -11.31
C LEU A 140 -7.80 4.98 -10.01
N VAL A 141 -8.22 3.72 -10.00
CA VAL A 141 -8.10 2.83 -8.84
C VAL A 141 -6.63 2.63 -8.46
N GLY A 142 -5.77 2.40 -9.45
CA GLY A 142 -4.32 2.26 -9.27
C GLY A 142 -3.64 3.49 -8.68
N PHE A 143 -4.09 4.70 -9.05
CA PHE A 143 -3.54 5.95 -8.52
C PHE A 143 -3.79 6.11 -7.02
N PHE A 144 -5.04 5.90 -6.57
CA PHE A 144 -5.40 6.04 -5.16
C PHE A 144 -4.84 4.92 -4.27
N THR A 145 -4.86 3.67 -4.76
CA THR A 145 -4.28 2.53 -4.02
C THR A 145 -2.77 2.69 -3.85
N LYS A 146 -2.06 3.12 -4.90
CA LYS A 146 -0.64 3.44 -4.83
C LYS A 146 -0.37 4.57 -3.82
N ALA A 147 -1.19 5.61 -3.78
CA ALA A 147 -1.03 6.70 -2.83
C ALA A 147 -1.22 6.25 -1.36
N GLU A 148 -2.20 5.40 -1.07
CA GLU A 148 -2.36 4.81 0.28
C GLU A 148 -1.15 3.94 0.65
N ARG A 149 -0.68 3.10 -0.27
CA ARG A 149 0.49 2.24 -0.06
C ARG A 149 1.74 3.07 0.24
N GLU A 150 2.03 4.10 -0.54
CA GLU A 150 3.21 4.95 -0.32
C GLU A 150 3.15 5.71 1.02
N ARG A 151 1.95 6.10 1.48
CA ARG A 151 1.78 6.68 2.82
C ARG A 151 2.15 5.67 3.92
N LEU A 152 1.73 4.41 3.77
CA LEU A 152 2.08 3.33 4.68
C LEU A 152 3.59 3.01 4.64
N SER A 153 4.18 2.85 3.46
CA SER A 153 5.62 2.59 3.32
C SER A 153 6.47 3.71 3.94
N LYS A 154 6.08 4.97 3.78
CA LYS A 154 6.76 6.11 4.42
C LYS A 154 6.58 6.15 5.94
N TYR A 155 5.44 5.69 6.45
CA TYR A 155 5.22 5.58 7.88
C TYR A 155 6.15 4.51 8.47
N TYR A 156 6.14 3.30 7.90
CA TYR A 156 6.95 2.19 8.41
C TYR A 156 8.45 2.41 8.22
N SER A 157 8.89 3.13 7.19
CA SER A 157 10.32 3.48 7.05
C SER A 157 10.86 4.36 8.20
N LYS A 158 9.98 4.95 9.03
CA LYS A 158 10.33 5.68 10.25
C LYS A 158 9.95 4.95 11.53
N ALA A 159 8.87 4.15 11.48
CA ALA A 159 8.32 3.42 12.60
C ALA A 159 8.61 1.92 12.50
N PHE A 160 9.90 1.57 12.46
CA PHE A 160 10.35 0.19 12.33
C PHE A 160 11.13 -0.30 13.55
N ASN A 161 11.18 -1.62 13.70
CA ASN A 161 11.99 -2.35 14.66
C ASN A 161 13.37 -2.57 14.03
N GLN A 162 14.36 -1.79 14.45
CA GLN A 162 15.73 -1.88 13.92
C GLN A 162 16.34 -3.27 14.11
N LYS A 163 16.12 -3.92 15.26
CA LYS A 163 16.69 -5.23 15.59
C LYS A 163 16.15 -6.31 14.64
N LEU A 164 14.84 -6.39 14.46
CA LEU A 164 14.22 -7.38 13.57
C LEU A 164 14.49 -7.07 12.09
N THR A 165 14.53 -5.79 11.71
CA THR A 165 14.90 -5.40 10.34
C THR A 165 16.35 -5.77 10.03
N ASP A 166 17.29 -5.51 10.93
CA ASP A 166 18.70 -5.93 10.78
C ASP A 166 18.82 -7.45 10.77
N LYS A 167 17.98 -8.17 11.53
CA LYS A 167 17.93 -9.63 11.51
C LYS A 167 17.53 -10.18 10.15
N VAL A 168 16.40 -9.71 9.59
CA VAL A 168 15.97 -10.10 8.23
C VAL A 168 17.10 -9.82 7.23
N LYS A 169 17.72 -8.65 7.33
CA LYS A 169 18.84 -8.26 6.48
C LYS A 169 20.02 -9.22 6.57
N ASN A 170 20.49 -9.53 7.77
CA ASN A 170 21.72 -10.29 7.98
C ASN A 170 21.53 -11.78 7.69
N ASP A 171 20.40 -12.34 8.10
CA ASP A 171 20.19 -13.79 8.04
C ASP A 171 19.63 -14.21 6.67
N TRP A 172 18.83 -13.35 6.04
CA TRP A 172 18.16 -13.68 4.76
C TRP A 172 18.76 -12.98 3.55
N GLY A 173 19.59 -11.95 3.75
CA GLY A 173 20.30 -11.26 2.67
C GLY A 173 19.46 -10.26 1.88
N PHE A 174 18.28 -9.86 2.38
CA PHE A 174 17.45 -8.82 1.77
C PHE A 174 16.92 -7.84 2.82
N TYR A 175 16.59 -6.62 2.40
CA TYR A 175 15.92 -5.67 3.29
C TYR A 175 14.41 -5.86 3.23
N MET A 176 13.77 -5.92 4.39
CA MET A 176 12.32 -5.74 4.56
C MET A 176 12.09 -5.03 5.88
N THR A 177 11.29 -3.97 5.85
CA THR A 177 10.96 -3.21 7.05
C THR A 177 10.10 -4.06 7.99
N VAL A 178 10.55 -4.28 9.22
CA VAL A 178 9.70 -4.88 10.26
C VAL A 178 9.12 -3.75 11.13
N PRO A 179 7.79 -3.62 11.28
CA PRO A 179 7.21 -2.53 12.07
C PRO A 179 7.67 -2.55 13.53
N ARG A 180 7.67 -1.38 14.18
CA ARG A 180 8.20 -1.18 15.54
C ARG A 180 7.63 -2.16 16.57
N ASP A 181 6.33 -2.42 16.50
CA ASP A 181 5.59 -3.15 17.53
C ASP A 181 5.58 -4.67 17.33
N PHE A 182 6.38 -5.19 16.39
CA PHE A 182 6.54 -6.62 16.15
C PHE A 182 7.62 -7.23 17.05
N ASP A 183 7.35 -8.44 17.52
CA ASP A 183 8.27 -9.29 18.26
C ASP A 183 8.63 -10.56 17.46
N LEU A 184 9.79 -11.15 17.78
CA LEU A 184 10.18 -12.46 17.26
C LEU A 184 9.35 -13.56 17.93
N ARG A 185 8.81 -14.49 17.12
CA ARG A 185 8.04 -15.65 17.60
C ARG A 185 8.80 -16.96 17.44
N LYS A 186 9.33 -17.20 16.25
CA LYS A 186 10.08 -18.40 15.91
C LYS A 186 11.12 -18.10 14.85
N GLU A 187 12.23 -18.80 14.91
CA GLU A 187 13.27 -18.77 13.89
C GLU A 187 13.89 -20.15 13.71
N SER A 188 14.34 -20.42 12.48
CA SER A 188 15.16 -21.54 12.05
C SER A 188 15.88 -21.12 10.77
N ASP A 189 16.71 -22.00 10.21
CA ASP A 189 17.53 -21.69 9.03
C ASP A 189 16.69 -21.29 7.80
N ASP A 190 15.52 -21.90 7.61
CA ASP A 190 14.64 -21.69 6.45
C ASP A 190 13.29 -21.06 6.83
N PHE A 191 13.11 -20.56 8.06
CA PHE A 191 11.85 -19.95 8.51
C PHE A 191 12.03 -18.88 9.59
N LEU A 192 11.30 -17.78 9.46
CA LEU A 192 11.23 -16.69 10.43
C LEU A 192 9.78 -16.25 10.62
N TRP A 193 9.33 -16.19 11.87
CA TRP A 193 8.02 -15.68 12.24
C TRP A 193 8.15 -14.55 13.24
N MET A 194 7.53 -13.42 12.90
CA MET A 194 7.41 -12.24 13.74
C MET A 194 5.93 -11.86 13.84
N SER A 195 5.49 -11.36 14.99
CA SER A 195 4.12 -10.84 15.09
C SER A 195 3.96 -9.71 16.09
N HIS A 196 2.98 -8.86 15.81
CA HIS A 196 2.43 -7.90 16.74
C HIS A 196 1.11 -8.45 17.30
N GLU A 197 1.11 -8.73 18.59
CA GLU A 197 -0.04 -9.28 19.31
C GLU A 197 -0.66 -8.22 20.20
N THR A 198 -2.00 -8.19 20.22
CA THR A 198 -2.79 -7.39 21.14
C THR A 198 -3.88 -8.28 21.74
N ALA A 199 -4.58 -7.78 22.76
CA ALA A 199 -5.69 -8.52 23.36
C ALA A 199 -6.83 -8.86 22.37
N LYS A 200 -6.88 -8.25 21.18
CA LYS A 200 -8.01 -8.37 20.23
C LYS A 200 -7.61 -8.76 18.81
N SER A 201 -6.33 -8.68 18.47
CA SER A 201 -5.86 -8.91 17.10
C SER A 201 -4.39 -9.30 17.05
N SER A 202 -4.06 -10.08 16.03
CA SER A 202 -2.70 -10.45 15.63
C SER A 202 -2.40 -9.90 14.23
N LEU A 203 -1.20 -9.36 14.04
CA LEU A 203 -0.58 -9.19 12.74
C LEU A 203 0.70 -10.00 12.70
N GLY A 204 0.80 -10.95 11.78
CA GLY A 204 2.02 -11.73 11.61
C GLY A 204 2.73 -11.42 10.31
N LEU A 205 4.05 -11.59 10.36
CA LEU A 205 4.96 -11.60 9.23
C LEU A 205 5.75 -12.91 9.27
N LEU A 206 5.78 -13.59 8.13
CA LEU A 206 6.48 -14.83 7.90
C LEU A 206 7.50 -14.61 6.78
N VAL A 207 8.68 -15.19 6.94
CA VAL A 207 9.67 -15.33 5.87
C VAL A 207 10.08 -16.79 5.82
N TYR A 208 10.03 -17.39 4.65
CA TYR A 208 10.48 -18.77 4.44
C TYR A 208 11.05 -18.95 3.05
N GLN A 209 11.84 -20.02 2.87
CA GLN A 209 12.43 -20.32 1.57
C GLN A 209 12.38 -21.82 1.25
N PHE A 210 12.39 -22.14 -0.05
CA PHE A 210 12.50 -23.51 -0.54
C PHE A 210 13.22 -23.52 -1.90
N ASP A 211 13.65 -24.71 -2.35
CA ASP A 211 14.41 -24.84 -3.59
C ASP A 211 13.60 -24.43 -4.82
N TYR A 212 14.24 -23.65 -5.69
CA TYR A 212 13.72 -23.38 -7.02
C TYR A 212 14.04 -24.56 -7.95
N VAL A 213 13.01 -25.26 -8.40
CA VAL A 213 13.12 -26.45 -9.26
C VAL A 213 12.61 -26.21 -10.69
N GLY A 214 12.51 -24.94 -11.10
CA GLY A 214 11.99 -24.50 -12.40
C GLY A 214 10.73 -23.66 -12.29
N GLU A 215 10.21 -23.18 -13.42
CA GLU A 215 9.10 -22.21 -13.47
C GLU A 215 7.84 -22.67 -12.73
N GLY A 216 7.59 -23.99 -12.69
CA GLY A 216 6.50 -24.60 -11.93
C GLY A 216 6.52 -24.29 -10.42
N SER A 217 7.69 -23.90 -9.87
CA SER A 217 7.83 -23.47 -8.47
C SER A 217 6.99 -22.22 -8.14
N PHE A 218 6.63 -21.45 -9.16
CA PHE A 218 5.79 -20.25 -9.05
C PHE A 218 4.33 -20.50 -9.44
N SER A 219 3.94 -21.73 -9.75
CA SER A 219 2.52 -22.07 -9.94
C SER A 219 1.74 -21.89 -8.63
N LYS A 220 0.47 -21.51 -8.74
CA LYS A 220 -0.40 -21.30 -7.59
C LYS A 220 -0.45 -22.54 -6.68
N GLU A 221 -0.61 -23.71 -7.28
CA GLU A 221 -0.74 -24.99 -6.59
C GLU A 221 0.54 -25.37 -5.86
N TYR A 222 1.71 -25.18 -6.50
CA TYR A 222 2.99 -25.48 -5.87
C TYR A 222 3.27 -24.56 -4.68
N LEU A 223 3.02 -23.25 -4.83
CA LEU A 223 3.18 -22.27 -3.76
C LEU A 223 2.25 -22.56 -2.57
N LEU A 224 0.99 -22.93 -2.82
CA LEU A 224 0.05 -23.29 -1.77
C LEU A 224 0.45 -24.57 -1.04
N ASN A 225 0.89 -25.60 -1.77
CA ASN A 225 1.38 -26.84 -1.17
C ASN A 225 2.61 -26.58 -0.28
N LYS A 226 3.57 -25.77 -0.76
CA LYS A 226 4.76 -25.40 0.03
C LYS A 226 4.40 -24.56 1.24
N ARG A 227 3.48 -23.62 1.10
CA ARG A 227 2.93 -22.85 2.23
C ARG A 227 2.35 -23.80 3.28
N ASP A 228 1.44 -24.69 2.92
CA ASP A 228 0.78 -25.58 3.87
C ASP A 228 1.74 -26.57 4.55
N GLU A 229 2.71 -27.10 3.80
CA GLU A 229 3.79 -27.95 4.32
C GLU A 229 4.59 -27.22 5.40
N ILE A 230 5.10 -26.02 5.08
CA ILE A 230 5.94 -25.23 5.97
C ILE A 230 5.14 -24.74 7.19
N LEU A 231 3.93 -24.20 7.00
CA LEU A 231 3.14 -23.66 8.11
C LEU A 231 2.68 -24.74 9.08
N LYS A 232 2.40 -25.96 8.59
CA LYS A 232 2.08 -27.10 9.45
C LYS A 232 3.20 -27.42 10.44
N GLU A 233 4.44 -27.36 9.99
CA GLU A 233 5.61 -27.62 10.84
C GLU A 233 5.99 -26.41 11.70
N GLN A 234 5.86 -25.21 11.12
CA GLN A 234 6.47 -24.02 11.69
C GLN A 234 5.55 -23.16 12.55
N VAL A 235 4.24 -23.23 12.35
CA VAL A 235 3.24 -22.37 13.01
C VAL A 235 2.19 -23.24 13.74
N PRO A 236 2.49 -23.70 14.96
CA PRO A 236 1.54 -24.47 15.75
C PRO A 236 0.34 -23.61 16.18
N GLY A 237 -0.82 -24.24 16.34
CA GLY A 237 -1.97 -23.64 17.00
C GLY A 237 -1.92 -23.81 18.51
N GLU A 238 -2.99 -23.40 19.20
CA GLU A 238 -3.07 -23.42 20.67
C GLU A 238 -3.15 -24.84 21.24
N HIS A 239 -3.72 -25.78 20.49
CA HIS A 239 -3.93 -27.17 20.92
C HIS A 239 -2.92 -28.12 20.27
N GLU A 240 -2.61 -29.22 20.96
CA GLU A 240 -1.73 -30.27 20.42
C GLU A 240 -2.26 -30.79 19.08
N GLY A 241 -1.39 -30.87 18.08
CA GLY A 241 -1.74 -31.30 16.73
C GLY A 241 -2.46 -30.25 15.87
N SER A 242 -2.77 -29.06 16.41
CA SER A 242 -3.31 -27.93 15.64
C SER A 242 -2.19 -27.09 15.01
N TYR A 243 -2.43 -26.53 13.83
CA TYR A 243 -1.44 -25.77 13.07
C TYR A 243 -2.08 -24.82 12.05
N MET A 244 -1.37 -23.77 11.66
CA MET A 244 -1.83 -22.85 10.62
C MET A 244 -1.74 -23.47 9.22
N THR A 245 -2.77 -23.27 8.40
CA THR A 245 -2.83 -23.72 6.99
C THR A 245 -3.71 -22.79 6.16
N THR A 246 -3.79 -23.00 4.86
CA THR A 246 -4.68 -22.30 3.94
C THR A 246 -6.12 -22.79 4.12
N GLU A 247 -7.09 -21.86 4.09
CA GLU A 247 -8.50 -22.22 3.95
C GLU A 247 -8.83 -22.39 2.46
N HIS A 248 -8.80 -23.62 1.99
CA HIS A 248 -9.02 -24.00 0.59
C HIS A 248 -10.47 -23.96 0.14
N ILE A 249 -11.44 -23.85 1.06
CA ILE A 249 -12.86 -23.71 0.69
C ILE A 249 -13.08 -22.39 -0.06
N PHE A 250 -12.33 -21.35 0.28
CA PHE A 250 -12.42 -20.04 -0.38
C PHE A 250 -11.37 -19.89 -1.49
N PRO A 251 -11.68 -19.17 -2.58
CA PRO A 251 -10.71 -18.95 -3.65
C PRO A 251 -9.48 -18.18 -3.16
N VAL A 252 -8.30 -18.72 -3.47
CA VAL A 252 -7.04 -17.97 -3.38
C VAL A 252 -6.79 -17.24 -4.70
N ASN A 253 -6.62 -15.93 -4.63
CA ASN A 253 -6.25 -15.11 -5.78
C ASN A 253 -4.74 -15.23 -6.06
N TYR A 254 -4.39 -15.32 -7.34
CA TYR A 254 -3.03 -15.37 -7.85
C TYR A 254 -2.80 -14.20 -8.81
N GLN A 255 -1.71 -13.46 -8.62
CA GLN A 255 -1.32 -12.34 -9.48
C GLN A 255 0.20 -12.29 -9.63
N VAL A 256 0.69 -11.88 -10.80
CA VAL A 256 2.08 -11.47 -10.98
C VAL A 256 2.11 -9.95 -11.03
N ILE A 257 2.90 -9.33 -10.15
CA ILE A 257 3.00 -7.87 -10.08
C ILE A 257 4.44 -7.40 -10.15
N LYS A 258 4.60 -6.16 -10.59
CA LYS A 258 5.83 -5.40 -10.43
C LYS A 258 5.80 -4.63 -9.11
N THR A 259 6.76 -4.92 -8.24
CA THR A 259 7.06 -4.18 -7.01
C THR A 259 8.21 -3.19 -7.27
N PRO A 260 8.61 -2.34 -6.30
CA PRO A 260 9.69 -1.38 -6.51
C PRO A 260 11.04 -2.00 -6.87
N HIS A 261 11.33 -3.21 -6.38
CA HIS A 261 12.64 -3.87 -6.50
C HIS A 261 12.58 -5.28 -7.12
N ASP A 262 11.40 -5.72 -7.56
CA ASP A 262 11.20 -7.00 -8.24
C ASP A 262 10.09 -6.85 -9.28
N THR A 263 10.34 -7.35 -10.49
CA THR A 263 9.42 -7.21 -11.63
C THR A 263 8.50 -8.39 -11.82
N ASN A 264 8.78 -9.52 -11.18
CA ASN A 264 8.05 -10.78 -11.35
C ASN A 264 7.67 -11.39 -9.99
N THR A 265 7.16 -10.56 -9.08
CA THR A 265 6.69 -11.03 -7.78
C THR A 265 5.35 -11.74 -7.95
N VAL A 266 5.26 -13.01 -7.55
CA VAL A 266 3.99 -13.72 -7.47
C VAL A 266 3.30 -13.40 -6.15
N VAL A 267 2.03 -13.01 -6.21
CA VAL A 267 1.22 -12.65 -5.05
C VAL A 267 0.06 -13.60 -4.91
N LEU A 268 -0.05 -14.22 -3.74
CA LEU A 268 -1.23 -14.93 -3.31
C LEU A 268 -2.01 -14.10 -2.29
N ARG A 269 -3.33 -14.01 -2.45
CA ARG A 269 -4.24 -13.45 -1.45
C ARG A 269 -5.33 -14.45 -1.16
N GLY A 270 -5.54 -14.78 0.10
CA GLY A 270 -6.51 -15.79 0.48
C GLY A 270 -6.77 -15.78 1.97
N LEU A 271 -7.43 -16.84 2.45
CA LEU A 271 -7.71 -17.02 3.87
C LEU A 271 -6.82 -18.12 4.44
N TRP A 272 -6.38 -17.93 5.67
CA TRP A 272 -5.74 -18.94 6.48
C TRP A 272 -6.69 -19.37 7.58
N LYS A 273 -6.49 -20.58 8.07
CA LYS A 273 -7.16 -21.13 9.25
C LYS A 273 -6.17 -21.88 10.12
N VAL A 274 -6.59 -22.21 11.34
CA VAL A 274 -5.94 -23.23 12.15
C VAL A 274 -6.66 -24.56 11.94
N GLN A 275 -5.94 -25.59 11.51
CA GLN A 275 -6.49 -26.94 11.48
C GLN A 275 -6.76 -27.40 12.92
N GLY A 276 -7.99 -27.83 13.20
CA GLY A 276 -8.40 -28.26 14.55
C GLY A 276 -8.91 -27.13 15.45
N ASP A 277 -9.09 -25.93 14.92
CA ASP A 277 -9.63 -24.77 15.64
C ASP A 277 -10.43 -23.85 14.68
N MET A 278 -11.15 -22.87 15.21
CA MET A 278 -11.97 -21.90 14.46
C MET A 278 -11.22 -20.59 14.14
N MET A 279 -9.96 -20.46 14.56
CA MET A 279 -9.14 -19.30 14.24
C MET A 279 -8.83 -19.22 12.74
N GLY A 280 -8.90 -18.01 12.19
CA GLY A 280 -8.56 -17.75 10.79
C GLY A 280 -8.65 -16.27 10.42
N GLY A 281 -8.24 -15.96 9.20
CA GLY A 281 -8.24 -14.59 8.69
C GLY A 281 -7.59 -14.47 7.32
N PRO A 282 -7.40 -13.25 6.81
CA PRO A 282 -6.77 -13.05 5.50
C PRO A 282 -5.25 -13.09 5.59
N PHE A 283 -4.62 -13.58 4.51
CA PHE A 283 -3.19 -13.49 4.26
C PHE A 283 -2.88 -12.87 2.89
N ILE A 284 -1.69 -12.29 2.78
CA ILE A 284 -1.04 -11.91 1.53
C ILE A 284 0.37 -12.46 1.53
N SER A 285 0.73 -13.20 0.49
CA SER A 285 2.04 -13.83 0.33
C SER A 285 2.70 -13.32 -0.95
N MET A 286 3.99 -13.01 -0.90
CA MET A 286 4.81 -12.53 -2.02
C MET A 286 6.00 -13.46 -2.19
N SER A 287 6.07 -14.13 -3.35
CA SER A 287 7.15 -15.04 -3.70
C SER A 287 8.12 -14.35 -4.67
N HIS A 288 9.40 -14.46 -4.34
CA HIS A 288 10.52 -13.82 -5.02
C HIS A 288 11.54 -14.89 -5.43
N LEU A 289 12.09 -14.77 -6.63
CA LEU A 289 13.17 -15.65 -7.07
C LEU A 289 14.53 -15.09 -6.60
N ASP A 290 15.20 -15.81 -5.72
CA ASP A 290 16.61 -15.60 -5.43
C ASP A 290 17.44 -16.49 -6.38
N ARG A 291 17.95 -15.87 -7.45
CA ARG A 291 18.74 -16.56 -8.47
C ARG A 291 20.12 -16.98 -7.99
N GLU A 292 20.70 -16.25 -7.04
CA GLU A 292 22.05 -16.54 -6.54
C GLU A 292 22.04 -17.78 -5.66
N LYS A 293 21.01 -17.93 -4.83
CA LYS A 293 20.84 -19.09 -3.95
C LYS A 293 20.06 -20.24 -4.60
N ASN A 294 19.49 -20.04 -5.78
CA ASN A 294 18.55 -20.95 -6.43
C ASN A 294 17.37 -21.32 -5.51
N LYS A 295 16.80 -20.30 -4.85
CA LYS A 295 15.70 -20.44 -3.89
C LYS A 295 14.52 -19.58 -4.30
N VAL A 296 13.32 -20.00 -3.92
CA VAL A 296 12.16 -19.11 -3.81
C VAL A 296 12.12 -18.59 -2.38
N ILE A 297 12.19 -17.26 -2.23
CA ILE A 297 11.97 -16.59 -0.94
C ILE A 297 10.52 -16.13 -0.91
N VAL A 298 9.81 -16.47 0.16
CA VAL A 298 8.44 -16.01 0.37
C VAL A 298 8.40 -15.08 1.57
N THR A 299 7.85 -13.89 1.36
CA THR A 299 7.48 -12.98 2.44
C THR A 299 5.96 -12.96 2.53
N GLU A 300 5.41 -13.22 3.71
CA GLU A 300 3.97 -13.37 3.90
C GLU A 300 3.50 -12.60 5.12
N GLY A 301 2.33 -11.99 5.00
CA GLY A 301 1.65 -11.30 6.09
C GLY A 301 0.27 -11.90 6.31
N TYR A 302 -0.09 -12.13 7.57
CA TYR A 302 -1.43 -12.57 7.94
C TYR A 302 -2.03 -11.67 9.01
N SER A 303 -3.37 -11.63 9.08
CA SER A 303 -4.06 -10.93 10.17
C SER A 303 -5.13 -11.80 10.81
N TYR A 304 -5.27 -11.67 12.13
CA TYR A 304 -6.35 -12.20 12.94
C TYR A 304 -7.06 -11.05 13.62
N ASN A 305 -8.36 -10.90 13.43
CA ASN A 305 -9.18 -9.89 14.12
C ASN A 305 -10.66 -10.31 14.07
N PRO A 306 -11.08 -11.24 14.94
CA PRO A 306 -12.43 -11.82 14.88
C PRO A 306 -13.52 -10.80 15.27
N GLU A 307 -13.23 -9.89 16.19
CA GLU A 307 -14.23 -8.98 16.77
C GLU A 307 -14.57 -7.77 15.91
N LYS A 308 -13.67 -7.33 15.02
CA LYS A 308 -13.84 -6.05 14.29
C LYS A 308 -13.92 -6.20 12.77
N PRO A 309 -14.79 -5.42 12.11
CA PRO A 309 -14.64 -5.11 10.69
C PRO A 309 -13.40 -4.23 10.48
N LYS A 310 -12.95 -4.06 9.23
CA LYS A 310 -11.77 -3.27 8.79
C LYS A 310 -10.48 -4.06 8.62
N LYS A 311 -10.59 -5.35 8.25
CA LYS A 311 -9.46 -6.20 7.87
C LYS A 311 -8.76 -5.68 6.61
N ARG A 312 -9.47 -4.94 5.73
CA ARG A 312 -8.89 -4.25 4.56
C ARG A 312 -7.67 -3.41 4.91
N ASN A 313 -7.78 -2.59 5.96
CA ASN A 313 -6.70 -1.68 6.34
C ASN A 313 -5.51 -2.43 6.95
N MET A 314 -5.74 -3.57 7.61
CA MET A 314 -4.69 -4.45 8.13
C MET A 314 -3.95 -5.13 6.98
N VAL A 315 -4.67 -5.68 6.00
CA VAL A 315 -4.04 -6.29 4.82
C VAL A 315 -3.26 -5.27 3.99
N ARG A 316 -3.75 -4.02 3.88
CA ARG A 316 -2.99 -2.93 3.24
C ARG A 316 -1.69 -2.59 3.97
N GLN A 317 -1.68 -2.64 5.31
CA GLN A 317 -0.45 -2.46 6.08
C GLN A 317 0.55 -3.58 5.78
N LEU A 318 0.10 -4.83 5.83
CA LEU A 318 0.91 -6.00 5.49
C LEU A 318 1.47 -5.89 4.07
N GLU A 319 0.63 -5.59 3.08
CA GLU A 319 1.07 -5.41 1.69
C GLU A 319 2.14 -4.30 1.55
N ALA A 320 1.98 -3.17 2.24
CA ALA A 320 2.96 -2.09 2.20
C ALA A 320 4.29 -2.47 2.86
N ILE A 321 4.27 -3.36 3.85
CA ILE A 321 5.45 -3.94 4.50
C ILE A 321 6.14 -4.92 3.55
N LEU A 322 5.41 -5.87 2.98
CA LEU A 322 5.99 -6.88 2.07
C LEU A 322 6.60 -6.23 0.83
N GLN A 323 5.98 -5.19 0.26
CA GLN A 323 6.56 -4.43 -0.86
C GLN A 323 7.79 -3.58 -0.49
N SER A 324 8.20 -3.53 0.79
CA SER A 324 9.50 -2.98 1.17
C SER A 324 10.66 -3.94 0.89
N TYR A 325 10.37 -5.19 0.50
CA TYR A 325 11.36 -6.16 0.05
C TYR A 325 12.31 -5.53 -0.97
N ASN A 326 13.60 -5.64 -0.69
CA ASN A 326 14.67 -5.17 -1.56
C ASN A 326 15.86 -6.15 -1.48
N PRO A 327 16.09 -6.97 -2.53
CA PRO A 327 17.19 -7.93 -2.58
C PRO A 327 18.54 -7.25 -2.83
N GLU A 328 18.54 -6.04 -3.40
CA GLU A 328 19.75 -5.28 -3.75
C GLU A 328 20.18 -4.29 -2.64
N TYR A 329 19.59 -4.40 -1.45
CA TYR A 329 19.88 -3.44 -0.38
C TYR A 329 21.33 -3.58 0.10
N ASP A 330 22.15 -2.62 -0.33
CA ASP A 330 23.58 -2.57 -0.08
C ASP A 330 23.92 -2.83 1.40
N LEU A 331 24.42 -4.04 1.67
CA LEU A 331 24.82 -4.48 3.00
C LEU A 331 25.98 -3.61 3.56
N LYS A 332 26.68 -2.85 2.70
CA LYS A 332 27.97 -2.20 2.98
C LYS A 332 27.92 -0.71 3.38
N LYS A 333 26.75 -0.07 3.50
CA LYS A 333 26.69 1.38 3.84
C LYS A 333 26.93 1.77 5.31
N LYS A 334 27.26 0.84 6.22
CA LYS A 334 27.56 1.16 7.63
C LYS A 334 29.04 1.53 7.92
N ASP A 335 29.98 1.33 7.00
CA ASP A 335 31.41 1.59 7.28
C ASP A 335 31.95 2.98 6.84
N LYS A 336 31.10 3.88 6.33
CA LYS A 336 31.55 5.22 5.87
C LYS A 336 31.08 6.40 6.72
N LYS A 337 30.65 6.15 7.95
CA LYS A 337 30.44 7.21 8.95
C LYS A 337 31.01 6.77 10.31
N LYS A 338 32.33 6.75 10.40
CA LYS A 338 33.05 7.05 11.64
C LYS A 338 33.84 8.34 11.41
#